data_AF-A0A959V3E3-F1
#
_entry.id   AF-A0A959V3E3-F1
#
_cell.length_a   1.000
_cell.length_b   1.000
_cell.length_c   1.000
_cell.angle_alpha   90.00
_cell.angle_beta   90.00
_cell.angle_gamma   90.00
#
_symmetry.space_group_name_H-M   'P 1'
#
loop_
_entity.id
_entity.type
_entity.pdbx_description
1 polymer ?
#
loop_
_entity_poly.entity_id
_entity_poly.type
_entity_poly.pdbx_seq_one_letter_code
_entity_poly.pdbx_strand_id
1 'polypeptide(L)'
;DSISYRDSLWHYHRMLHAAVYAMEPGSGRVRAWVGGRHHRYLPYDLVRAERPVASTVKPLLYSAALEGGMDPCTYLDNRPRVYPELDDWAPANFDHDTTGGEVALWYALARSMNLPTVDLYFRTGTDTIRDVFEALGMPLDRVGKPAMSLGAVDASLERLVRAYGAFAMRGQVVEPVLIERITTAEGGELFKAPAKSKARRAITEPTA
;
A
#
# COMPACT_ATOMS: atom_id res chain seq x y z
N ASP A 1 18.20 -24.79 -36.24
CA ASP A 1 17.14 -24.12 -35.46
C ASP A 1 17.58 -22.73 -35.04
N SER A 2 16.99 -21.68 -35.61
CA SER A 2 17.25 -20.29 -35.23
C SER A 2 16.06 -19.74 -34.45
N ILE A 3 16.31 -19.14 -33.28
CA ILE A 3 15.31 -18.41 -32.50
C ILE A 3 14.76 -17.27 -33.36
N SER A 4 13.44 -17.23 -33.56
CA SER A 4 12.78 -16.15 -34.28
C SER A 4 12.50 -14.93 -33.39
N TYR A 5 12.19 -13.80 -34.01
CA TYR A 5 11.69 -12.63 -33.29
C TYR A 5 10.41 -12.93 -32.49
N ARG A 6 9.53 -13.80 -33.03
CA ARG A 6 8.30 -14.23 -32.35
C ARG A 6 8.60 -15.03 -31.09
N ASP A 7 9.62 -15.90 -31.13
CA ASP A 7 10.05 -16.68 -29.97
C ASP A 7 10.60 -15.77 -28.86
N SER A 8 11.35 -14.74 -29.25
CA SER A 8 11.84 -13.72 -28.30
C SER A 8 10.69 -12.96 -27.64
N LEU A 9 9.72 -12.46 -28.41
CA LEU A 9 8.55 -11.78 -27.85
C LEU A 9 7.75 -12.67 -26.92
N TRP A 10 7.52 -13.92 -27.31
CA TRP A 10 6.79 -14.89 -26.51
C TRP A 10 7.50 -15.21 -25.19
N HIS A 11 8.84 -15.37 -25.24
CA HIS A 11 9.67 -15.58 -24.06
C HIS A 11 9.56 -14.42 -23.06
N TYR A 12 9.75 -13.18 -23.52
CA TYR A 12 9.67 -12.01 -22.65
C TYR A 12 8.24 -11.72 -22.16
N HIS A 13 7.21 -12.04 -22.96
CA HIS A 13 5.82 -11.85 -22.55
C HIS A 13 5.40 -12.80 -21.42
N ARG A 14 5.92 -14.04 -21.41
CA ARG A 14 5.63 -15.03 -20.35
C ARG A 14 6.50 -14.88 -19.10
N MET A 15 7.39 -13.89 -19.11
CA MET A 15 8.43 -13.75 -18.10
C MET A 15 7.85 -13.06 -16.85
N LEU A 16 7.68 -13.78 -15.74
CA LEU A 16 7.23 -13.21 -14.46
C LEU A 16 8.27 -12.34 -13.73
N HIS A 17 8.02 -11.04 -13.60
CA HIS A 17 8.89 -10.16 -12.82
C HIS A 17 8.40 -10.03 -11.37
N ALA A 18 9.34 -9.94 -10.43
CA ALA A 18 9.06 -9.68 -9.01
C ALA A 18 10.04 -8.64 -8.47
N ALA A 19 9.64 -7.96 -7.40
CA ALA A 19 10.48 -7.04 -6.65
C ALA A 19 10.46 -7.42 -5.17
N VAL A 20 11.54 -7.10 -4.46
CA VAL A 20 11.63 -7.19 -3.01
C VAL A 20 12.23 -5.90 -2.49
N TYR A 21 11.55 -5.28 -1.53
CA TYR A 21 12.04 -4.08 -0.86
C TYR A 21 11.86 -4.27 0.64
N ALA A 22 12.93 -4.04 1.40
CA ALA A 22 12.93 -4.18 2.86
C ALA A 22 13.61 -2.99 3.51
N MET A 23 12.93 -2.38 4.47
CA MET A 23 13.37 -1.21 5.22
C MET A 23 13.19 -1.48 6.71
N GLU A 24 14.15 -1.08 7.52
CA GLU A 24 14.02 -1.08 8.98
C GLU A 24 13.05 0.03 9.43
N PRO A 25 11.94 -0.29 10.12
CA PRO A 25 10.94 0.72 10.48
C PRO A 25 11.52 1.81 11.39
N GLY A 26 12.34 1.46 12.38
CA GLY A 26 12.85 2.42 13.38
C GLY A 26 13.96 3.34 12.88
N SER A 27 14.73 2.89 11.90
CA SER A 27 15.93 3.60 11.45
C SER A 27 15.80 4.15 10.02
N GLY A 28 14.86 3.62 9.23
CA GLY A 28 14.71 3.91 7.81
C GLY A 28 15.72 3.18 6.93
N ARG A 29 16.67 2.42 7.49
CA ARG A 29 17.74 1.78 6.71
C ARG A 29 17.17 0.74 5.75
N VAL A 30 17.46 0.93 4.47
CA VAL A 30 17.10 -0.05 3.44
C VAL A 30 18.06 -1.24 3.53
N ARG A 31 17.50 -2.43 3.78
CA ARG A 31 18.26 -3.68 3.91
C ARG A 31 18.28 -4.50 2.63
N ALA A 32 17.22 -4.38 1.82
CA ALA A 32 17.15 -5.05 0.52
C ALA A 32 16.45 -4.15 -0.50
N TRP A 33 17.01 -4.10 -1.71
CA TRP A 33 16.42 -3.47 -2.88
C TRP A 33 16.64 -4.38 -4.10
N VAL A 34 15.62 -5.17 -4.42
CA VAL A 34 15.60 -6.05 -5.60
C VAL A 34 14.53 -5.50 -6.55
N GLY A 35 14.97 -4.71 -7.53
CA GLY A 35 14.10 -4.06 -8.50
C GLY A 35 13.59 -4.96 -9.63
N GLY A 36 14.07 -6.20 -9.73
CA GLY A 36 13.72 -7.10 -10.82
C GLY A 36 14.69 -8.24 -10.96
N ARG A 37 14.49 -9.08 -11.97
CA ARG A 37 15.27 -10.30 -12.17
C ARG A 37 16.71 -10.07 -12.64
N HIS A 38 16.95 -9.05 -13.46
CA HIS A 38 18.26 -8.86 -14.06
C HIS A 38 18.53 -7.41 -14.47
N HIS A 39 19.21 -6.64 -13.63
CA HIS A 39 19.45 -5.21 -13.88
C HIS A 39 20.16 -4.92 -15.21
N ARG A 40 21.17 -5.72 -15.61
CA ARG A 40 21.94 -5.48 -16.85
C ARG A 40 21.12 -5.59 -18.14
N TYR A 41 20.14 -6.49 -18.19
CA TYR A 41 19.39 -6.82 -19.41
C TYR A 41 17.94 -6.33 -19.34
N LEU A 42 17.40 -6.16 -18.14
CA LEU A 42 16.02 -5.73 -17.86
C LEU A 42 16.07 -4.65 -16.76
N PRO A 43 16.58 -3.43 -17.05
CA PRO A 43 16.86 -2.39 -16.04
C PRO A 43 15.62 -1.67 -15.49
N TYR A 44 14.42 -2.24 -15.65
CA TYR A 44 13.19 -1.64 -15.14
C TYR A 44 13.01 -1.97 -13.65
N ASP A 45 12.98 -0.93 -12.81
CA ASP A 45 12.90 -1.06 -11.35
C ASP A 45 11.46 -1.15 -10.85
N LEU A 46 11.06 -2.36 -10.49
CA LEU A 46 9.75 -2.67 -9.94
C LEU A 46 9.52 -2.16 -8.52
N VAL A 47 10.55 -1.78 -7.77
CA VAL A 47 10.36 -1.16 -6.45
C VAL A 47 9.75 0.24 -6.62
N ARG A 48 10.10 0.93 -7.72
CA ARG A 48 9.61 2.26 -8.08
C ARG A 48 8.44 2.26 -9.05
N ALA A 49 8.23 1.17 -9.78
CA ALA A 49 7.08 1.03 -10.68
C ALA A 49 5.76 1.11 -9.89
N GLU A 50 4.82 1.90 -10.38
CA GLU A 50 3.48 1.99 -9.81
C GLU A 50 2.57 0.92 -10.40
N ARG A 51 1.77 0.28 -9.54
CA ARG A 51 0.77 -0.73 -9.91
C ARG A 51 -0.44 -0.65 -8.97
N PRO A 52 -1.61 -1.17 -9.39
CA PRO A 52 -2.75 -1.29 -8.49
C PRO A 52 -2.35 -2.08 -7.25
N VAL A 53 -2.56 -1.50 -6.08
CA VAL A 53 -2.17 -2.11 -4.79
C VAL A 53 -3.14 -3.20 -4.35
N ALA A 54 -4.32 -3.30 -4.97
CA ALA A 54 -5.35 -4.28 -4.60
C ALA A 54 -5.66 -4.23 -3.08
N SER A 55 -5.96 -5.37 -2.45
CA SER A 55 -6.36 -5.43 -1.04
C SER A 55 -5.30 -4.95 -0.04
N THR A 56 -4.05 -4.68 -0.45
CA THR A 56 -3.06 -4.09 0.46
C THR A 56 -3.37 -2.63 0.81
N VAL A 57 -4.34 -1.99 0.17
CA VAL A 57 -4.84 -0.67 0.59
C VAL A 57 -5.67 -0.73 1.87
N LYS A 58 -6.29 -1.89 2.17
CA LYS A 58 -7.33 -2.00 3.20
C LYS A 58 -6.82 -1.58 4.58
N PRO A 59 -5.66 -2.02 5.09
CA PRO A 59 -5.17 -1.53 6.38
C PRO A 59 -5.08 -0.01 6.48
N LEU A 60 -4.70 0.67 5.39
CA LEU A 60 -4.63 2.13 5.34
C LEU A 60 -6.03 2.76 5.41
N LEU A 61 -6.99 2.21 4.65
CA LEU A 61 -8.38 2.67 4.68
C LEU A 61 -9.04 2.45 6.04
N TYR A 62 -8.78 1.31 6.68
CA TYR A 62 -9.30 1.00 8.01
C TYR A 62 -8.66 1.91 9.06
N SER A 63 -7.38 2.25 8.93
CA SER A 63 -6.76 3.26 9.80
C SER A 63 -7.44 4.63 9.66
N ALA A 64 -7.88 5.01 8.46
CA ALA A 64 -8.66 6.24 8.27
C ALA A 64 -10.02 6.19 8.99
N ALA A 65 -10.72 5.06 8.96
CA ALA A 65 -11.97 4.89 9.71
C ALA A 65 -11.77 5.02 11.23
N LEU A 66 -10.69 4.42 11.75
CA LEU A 66 -10.33 4.50 13.17
C LEU A 66 -9.93 5.93 13.58
N GLU A 67 -9.12 6.65 12.77
CA GLU A 67 -8.82 8.07 13.00
C GLU A 67 -10.08 8.95 12.95
N GLY A 68 -11.06 8.55 12.12
CA GLY A 68 -12.39 9.17 12.06
C GLY A 68 -13.30 8.85 13.26
N GLY A 69 -12.83 8.06 14.23
CA GLY A 69 -13.56 7.74 15.47
C GLY A 69 -14.41 6.48 15.41
N MET A 70 -14.31 5.66 14.36
CA MET A 70 -15.00 4.37 14.29
C MET A 70 -14.38 3.37 15.28
N ASP A 71 -15.21 2.62 16.02
CA ASP A 71 -14.74 1.59 16.94
C ASP A 71 -14.43 0.27 16.21
N PRO A 72 -13.40 -0.50 16.59
CA PRO A 72 -13.10 -1.81 15.98
C PRO A 72 -14.27 -2.83 15.99
N CYS A 73 -15.21 -2.70 16.93
CA CYS A 73 -16.40 -3.53 17.05
C CYS A 73 -17.61 -2.98 16.28
N THR A 74 -17.44 -1.87 15.55
CA THR A 74 -18.47 -1.34 14.66
C THR A 74 -18.81 -2.37 13.60
N TYR A 75 -20.10 -2.65 13.43
CA TYR A 75 -20.58 -3.55 12.38
C TYR A 75 -20.67 -2.79 11.05
N LEU A 76 -20.22 -3.44 9.99
CA LEU A 76 -20.20 -2.98 8.60
C LEU A 76 -21.11 -3.87 7.75
N ASP A 77 -21.78 -3.29 6.75
CA ASP A 77 -22.68 -4.04 5.88
C ASP A 77 -21.92 -5.04 4.98
N ASN A 78 -22.36 -6.29 4.98
CA ASN A 78 -21.81 -7.37 4.16
C ASN A 78 -22.79 -7.83 3.06
N ARG A 79 -23.90 -7.11 2.86
CA ARG A 79 -24.90 -7.47 1.85
C ARG A 79 -24.49 -6.97 0.46
N PRO A 80 -24.82 -7.70 -0.61
CA PRO A 80 -24.63 -7.22 -1.97
C PRO A 80 -25.40 -5.93 -2.21
N ARG A 81 -24.76 -4.98 -2.88
CA ARG A 81 -25.37 -3.70 -3.27
C ARG A 81 -24.92 -3.33 -4.68
N VAL A 82 -25.86 -2.83 -5.47
CA VAL A 82 -25.60 -2.17 -6.75
C VAL A 82 -25.53 -0.68 -6.49
N TYR A 83 -24.59 0.01 -7.15
CA TYR A 83 -24.43 1.46 -7.13
C TYR A 83 -24.76 2.01 -8.52
N PRO A 84 -26.04 2.34 -8.82
CA PRO A 84 -26.46 2.80 -10.15
C PRO A 84 -25.76 4.06 -10.62
N GLU A 85 -25.40 4.95 -9.68
CA GLU A 85 -24.66 6.18 -9.93
C GLU A 85 -23.19 5.96 -10.36
N LEU A 86 -22.72 4.71 -10.31
CA LEU A 86 -21.37 4.29 -10.68
C LEU A 86 -21.40 3.27 -11.82
N ASP A 87 -22.26 3.46 -12.82
CA ASP A 87 -22.40 2.56 -13.98
C ASP A 87 -22.79 1.14 -13.54
N ASP A 88 -23.82 1.06 -12.68
CA ASP A 88 -24.32 -0.18 -12.08
C ASP A 88 -23.23 -1.04 -11.41
N TRP A 89 -22.20 -0.40 -10.84
CA TRP A 89 -21.12 -1.10 -10.16
C TRP A 89 -21.66 -1.96 -9.01
N ALA A 90 -21.34 -3.26 -9.04
CA ALA A 90 -21.80 -4.24 -8.08
C ALA A 90 -20.58 -5.04 -7.55
N PRO A 91 -19.89 -4.55 -6.49
CA PRO A 91 -18.80 -5.29 -5.89
C PRO A 91 -19.30 -6.59 -5.24
N ALA A 92 -18.39 -7.55 -5.05
CA ALA A 92 -18.68 -8.80 -4.36
C ALA A 92 -17.48 -9.24 -3.52
N ASN A 93 -17.73 -10.01 -2.46
CA ASN A 93 -16.67 -10.74 -1.76
C ASN A 93 -16.06 -11.80 -2.68
N PHE A 94 -14.78 -12.10 -2.48
CA PHE A 94 -14.04 -13.06 -3.30
C PHE A 94 -14.70 -14.45 -3.32
N ASP A 95 -15.25 -14.88 -2.19
CA ASP A 95 -15.96 -16.14 -1.99
C ASP A 95 -17.49 -16.02 -2.16
N HIS A 96 -17.98 -14.82 -2.49
CA HIS A 96 -19.40 -14.47 -2.51
C HIS A 96 -20.15 -14.70 -1.18
N ASP A 97 -19.45 -14.89 -0.06
CA ASP A 97 -20.08 -15.10 1.23
C ASP A 97 -20.70 -13.80 1.75
N THR A 98 -21.97 -13.86 2.08
CA THR A 98 -22.76 -12.74 2.62
C THR A 98 -23.40 -13.10 3.97
N THR A 99 -22.98 -14.23 4.55
CA THR A 99 -23.48 -14.74 5.82
C THR A 99 -23.35 -13.69 6.93
N GLY A 100 -24.35 -13.64 7.80
CA GLY A 100 -24.42 -12.66 8.90
C GLY A 100 -25.02 -11.31 8.50
N GLY A 101 -24.97 -10.94 7.22
CA GLY A 101 -25.48 -9.65 6.70
C GLY A 101 -24.67 -8.44 7.14
N GLU A 102 -24.14 -8.43 8.35
CA GLU A 102 -23.18 -7.45 8.86
C GLU A 102 -22.05 -8.17 9.59
N VAL A 103 -20.86 -7.57 9.59
CA VAL A 103 -19.67 -8.11 10.28
C VAL A 103 -18.91 -7.00 10.98
N ALA A 104 -18.25 -7.31 12.09
CA ALA A 104 -17.43 -6.34 12.79
C ALA A 104 -16.24 -5.85 11.93
N LEU A 105 -15.85 -4.59 12.08
CA LEU A 105 -14.74 -3.96 11.36
C LEU A 105 -13.46 -4.79 11.45
N TRP A 106 -13.06 -5.21 12.65
CA TRP A 106 -11.85 -6.03 12.84
C TRP A 106 -11.91 -7.34 12.04
N TYR A 107 -13.09 -7.96 11.98
CA TYR A 107 -13.31 -9.23 11.30
C TYR A 107 -13.26 -9.06 9.78
N ALA A 108 -13.88 -7.99 9.27
CA ALA A 108 -13.85 -7.65 7.85
C ALA A 108 -12.40 -7.45 7.36
N LEU A 109 -11.57 -6.75 8.14
CA LEU A 109 -10.15 -6.56 7.81
C LEU A 109 -9.39 -7.89 7.86
N ALA A 110 -9.58 -8.67 8.92
CA ALA A 110 -8.89 -9.95 9.11
C ALA A 110 -9.17 -10.96 7.97
N ARG A 111 -10.37 -10.92 7.39
CA ARG A 111 -10.76 -11.76 6.23
C ARG A 111 -10.64 -11.06 4.88
N SER A 112 -10.16 -9.81 4.87
CA SER A 112 -10.07 -8.97 3.66
C SER A 112 -11.36 -8.97 2.85
N MET A 113 -12.51 -8.81 3.52
CA MET A 113 -13.82 -8.81 2.87
C MET A 113 -13.99 -7.56 2.00
N ASN A 114 -14.69 -7.64 0.87
CA ASN A 114 -14.85 -6.52 -0.07
C ASN A 114 -16.06 -5.66 0.27
N LEU A 115 -17.24 -6.27 0.43
CA LEU A 115 -18.49 -5.55 0.69
C LEU A 115 -18.40 -4.66 1.95
N PRO A 116 -17.91 -5.17 3.11
CA PRO A 116 -17.77 -4.33 4.29
C PRO A 116 -16.73 -3.23 4.14
N THR A 117 -15.68 -3.44 3.33
CA THR A 117 -14.68 -2.40 3.05
C THR A 117 -15.26 -1.28 2.18
N VAL A 118 -16.18 -1.59 1.28
CA VAL A 118 -16.91 -0.58 0.50
C VAL A 118 -17.85 0.22 1.41
N ASP A 119 -18.59 -0.44 2.30
CA ASP A 119 -19.41 0.25 3.31
C ASP A 119 -18.55 1.18 4.20
N LEU A 120 -17.42 0.66 4.70
CA LEU A 120 -16.45 1.43 5.48
C LEU A 120 -15.93 2.66 4.73
N TYR A 121 -15.65 2.56 3.43
CA TYR A 121 -15.25 3.71 2.61
C TYR A 121 -16.30 4.83 2.63
N PHE A 122 -17.57 4.49 2.35
CA PHE A 122 -18.64 5.48 2.32
C PHE A 122 -18.90 6.10 3.69
N ARG A 123 -18.82 5.30 4.76
CA ARG A 123 -19.04 5.75 6.14
C ARG A 123 -17.91 6.61 6.69
N THR A 124 -16.67 6.35 6.26
CA THR A 124 -15.50 7.14 6.69
C THR A 124 -15.49 8.51 6.04
N GLY A 125 -15.94 8.60 4.78
CA GLY A 125 -15.94 9.86 4.02
C GLY A 125 -14.57 10.18 3.42
N THR A 126 -14.60 10.89 2.29
CA THR A 126 -13.40 11.10 1.45
C THR A 126 -12.37 12.04 2.08
N ASP A 127 -12.79 12.97 2.93
CA ASP A 127 -11.90 13.97 3.53
C ASP A 127 -10.99 13.33 4.56
N THR A 128 -11.55 12.52 5.48
CA THR A 128 -10.76 11.74 6.44
C THR A 128 -9.80 10.77 5.75
N ILE A 129 -10.27 10.11 4.68
CA ILE A 129 -9.41 9.21 3.89
C ILE A 129 -8.27 10.00 3.23
N ARG A 130 -8.55 11.18 2.67
CA ARG A 130 -7.54 12.04 2.05
C ARG A 130 -6.47 12.44 3.06
N ASP A 131 -6.87 12.92 4.23
CA ASP A 131 -5.96 13.38 5.26
C ASP A 131 -5.01 12.27 5.70
N VAL A 132 -5.54 11.06 5.96
CA VAL A 132 -4.72 9.90 6.36
C VAL A 132 -3.83 9.40 5.22
N PHE A 133 -4.33 9.35 3.98
CA PHE A 133 -3.51 8.94 2.84
C PHE A 133 -2.37 9.93 2.56
N GLU A 134 -2.65 11.23 2.66
CA GLU A 134 -1.63 12.27 2.54
C GLU A 134 -0.61 12.16 3.68
N ALA A 135 -1.10 11.88 4.91
CA ALA A 135 -0.27 11.65 6.07
C ALA A 135 0.71 10.47 5.88
N LEU A 136 0.22 9.38 5.28
CA LEU A 136 0.98 8.17 4.97
C LEU A 136 1.87 8.29 3.71
N GLY A 137 1.72 9.36 2.93
CA GLY A 137 2.45 9.58 1.67
C GLY A 137 1.94 8.71 0.51
N MET A 138 0.65 8.36 0.53
CA MET A 138 -0.03 7.63 -0.53
C MET A 138 -0.64 8.59 -1.58
N PRO A 139 -0.84 8.13 -2.83
CA PRO A 139 -1.51 8.90 -3.87
C PRO A 139 -2.96 9.27 -3.51
N LEU A 140 -3.40 10.45 -3.95
CA LEU A 140 -4.71 11.03 -3.60
C LEU A 140 -5.71 11.11 -4.76
N ASP A 141 -5.27 10.82 -5.99
CA ASP A 141 -6.03 11.00 -7.24
C ASP A 141 -7.27 10.10 -7.31
N ARG A 142 -7.28 8.99 -6.56
CA ARG A 142 -8.39 8.04 -6.49
C ARG A 142 -9.23 8.14 -5.22
N VAL A 143 -8.91 9.08 -4.31
CA VAL A 143 -9.60 9.18 -3.01
C VAL A 143 -11.12 9.36 -3.13
N GLY A 144 -11.56 10.12 -4.14
CA GLY A 144 -12.98 10.33 -4.43
C GLY A 144 -13.68 9.22 -5.21
N LYS A 145 -13.03 8.06 -5.43
CA LYS A 145 -13.59 6.95 -6.22
C LYS A 145 -13.77 5.70 -5.35
N PRO A 146 -14.99 5.19 -5.17
CA PRO A 146 -15.25 4.02 -4.30
C PRO A 146 -14.45 2.77 -4.62
N ALA A 147 -14.09 2.55 -5.89
CA ALA A 147 -13.23 1.45 -6.32
C ALA A 147 -11.85 1.45 -5.65
N MET A 148 -11.38 2.58 -5.11
CA MET A 148 -10.14 2.65 -4.33
C MET A 148 -10.17 1.72 -3.11
N SER A 149 -11.36 1.48 -2.53
CA SER A 149 -11.56 0.63 -1.36
C SER A 149 -11.17 -0.83 -1.64
N LEU A 150 -11.19 -1.22 -2.92
CA LEU A 150 -10.76 -2.53 -3.42
C LEU A 150 -9.35 -2.49 -4.05
N GLY A 151 -8.65 -1.36 -3.93
CA GLY A 151 -7.27 -1.21 -4.34
C GLY A 151 -7.05 -0.70 -5.76
N ALA A 152 -8.02 -0.01 -6.35
CA ALA A 152 -7.86 0.73 -7.61
C ALA A 152 -7.05 2.04 -7.41
N VAL A 153 -5.91 1.93 -6.72
CA VAL A 153 -4.92 2.97 -6.43
C VAL A 153 -3.56 2.46 -6.90
N ASP A 154 -2.88 3.23 -7.73
CA ASP A 154 -1.56 2.85 -8.24
C ASP A 154 -0.48 3.41 -7.31
N ALA A 155 0.34 2.55 -6.71
CA ALA A 155 1.46 2.99 -5.89
C ALA A 155 2.69 2.11 -6.09
N SER A 156 3.87 2.66 -5.80
CA SER A 156 5.11 1.90 -5.83
C SER A 156 5.29 1.08 -4.55
N LEU A 157 6.07 0.01 -4.64
CA LEU A 157 6.41 -0.81 -3.46
C LEU A 157 7.16 0.03 -2.41
N GLU A 158 7.99 0.97 -2.86
CA GLU A 158 8.68 1.94 -1.99
C GLU A 158 7.69 2.75 -1.12
N ARG A 159 6.64 3.30 -1.73
CA ARG A 159 5.59 4.02 -1.00
C ARG A 159 4.82 3.10 -0.06
N LEU A 160 4.44 1.91 -0.52
CA LEU A 160 3.63 0.98 0.26
C LEU A 160 4.37 0.49 1.50
N VAL A 161 5.65 0.11 1.37
CA VAL A 161 6.48 -0.31 2.52
C VAL A 161 6.66 0.82 3.53
N ARG A 162 6.85 2.05 3.06
CA ARG A 162 6.93 3.24 3.94
C ARG A 162 5.63 3.50 4.68
N ALA A 163 4.48 3.40 4.01
CA ALA A 163 3.16 3.56 4.62
C ALA A 163 2.89 2.46 5.67
N TYR A 164 3.17 1.19 5.34
CA TYR A 164 3.04 0.07 6.27
C TYR A 164 4.00 0.17 7.46
N GLY A 165 5.16 0.80 7.26
CA GLY A 165 6.10 1.10 8.34
C GLY A 165 5.49 1.92 9.47
N ALA A 166 4.45 2.72 9.19
CA ALA A 166 3.75 3.51 10.20
C ALA A 166 3.12 2.63 11.29
N PHE A 167 2.54 1.48 10.95
CA PHE A 167 1.97 0.54 11.93
C PHE A 167 3.04 0.01 12.87
N ALA A 168 4.19 -0.43 12.31
CA ALA A 168 5.33 -0.90 13.11
C ALA A 168 5.95 0.20 13.99
N MET A 169 5.75 1.48 13.61
CA MET A 169 6.29 2.65 14.28
C MET A 169 5.23 3.46 15.02
N ARG A 170 4.15 2.82 15.49
CA ARG A 170 3.13 3.45 16.35
C ARG A 170 2.55 4.74 15.75
N GLY A 171 2.35 4.70 14.43
CA GLY A 171 1.79 5.76 13.62
C GLY A 171 2.79 6.72 13.02
N GLN A 172 4.11 6.47 13.11
CA GLN A 172 5.13 7.32 12.50
C GLN A 172 5.65 6.78 11.17
N VAL A 173 5.57 7.58 10.12
CA VAL A 173 6.20 7.29 8.82
C VAL A 173 7.66 7.74 8.87
N VAL A 174 8.57 6.84 8.51
CA VAL A 174 10.01 7.06 8.55
C VAL A 174 10.58 7.17 7.13
N GLU A 175 11.47 8.15 6.90
CA GLU A 175 12.13 8.31 5.60
C GLU A 175 13.17 7.22 5.36
N PRO A 176 13.27 6.66 4.14
CA PRO A 176 14.27 5.65 3.82
C PRO A 176 15.69 6.23 3.82
N VAL A 177 16.64 5.44 4.30
CA VAL A 177 18.07 5.73 4.33
C VAL A 177 18.78 4.70 3.45
N LEU A 178 19.26 5.16 2.30
CA LEU A 178 19.98 4.35 1.30
C LEU A 178 21.51 4.52 1.40
N ILE A 179 21.97 5.67 1.88
CA ILE A 179 23.40 6.01 1.99
C ILE A 179 23.70 6.22 3.47
N GLU A 180 24.63 5.44 4.03
CA GLU A 180 25.05 5.56 5.44
C GLU A 180 26.15 6.60 5.64
N ARG A 181 27.12 6.63 4.73
CA ARG A 181 28.32 7.46 4.85
C ARG A 181 28.93 7.74 3.49
N ILE A 182 29.45 8.94 3.29
CA ILE A 182 30.22 9.34 2.12
C ILE A 182 31.58 9.86 2.62
N THR A 183 32.66 9.38 2.02
CA THR A 183 34.03 9.79 2.37
C THR A 183 34.83 10.22 1.15
N THR A 184 35.85 11.06 1.36
CA THR A 184 36.90 11.32 0.37
C THR A 184 37.82 10.09 0.22
N ALA A 185 38.67 10.11 -0.81
CA ALA A 185 39.67 9.06 -1.03
C ALA A 185 40.71 8.99 0.13
N GLU A 186 40.99 10.14 0.75
CA GLU A 186 41.90 10.29 1.89
C GLU A 186 41.24 9.91 3.23
N GLY A 187 39.96 9.51 3.21
CA GLY A 187 39.23 9.06 4.40
C GLY A 187 38.49 10.16 5.17
N GLY A 188 38.45 11.40 4.67
CA GLY A 188 37.67 12.48 5.27
C GLY A 188 36.16 12.21 5.15
N GLU A 189 35.37 12.42 6.23
CA GLU A 189 33.92 12.20 6.22
C GLU A 189 33.19 13.43 5.63
N LEU A 190 32.45 13.23 4.54
CA LEU A 190 31.64 14.26 3.86
C LEU A 190 30.17 14.22 4.29
N PHE A 191 29.67 13.02 4.58
CA PHE A 191 28.30 12.80 5.02
C PHE A 191 28.23 11.57 5.90
N LYS A 192 27.37 11.63 6.90
CA LYS A 192 26.97 10.50 7.73
C LYS A 192 25.47 10.58 7.99
N ALA A 193 24.75 9.51 7.71
CA ALA A 193 23.34 9.42 8.03
C ALA A 193 23.14 9.48 9.55
N PRO A 194 22.07 10.14 10.03
CA PRO A 194 21.74 10.13 11.45
C PRO A 194 21.43 8.69 11.91
N ALA A 195 21.62 8.42 13.21
CA ALA A 195 21.30 7.11 13.78
C ALA A 195 19.82 6.73 13.59
N LYS A 196 18.93 7.73 13.69
CA LYS A 196 17.50 7.62 13.40
C LYS A 196 17.15 8.54 12.24
N SER A 197 16.41 8.02 11.27
CA SER A 197 15.89 8.83 10.17
C SER A 197 14.78 9.78 10.64
N LYS A 198 14.44 10.75 9.79
CA LYS A 198 13.32 11.65 10.03
C LYS A 198 12.03 10.83 10.07
N ALA A 199 11.21 11.11 11.08
CA ALA A 199 9.93 10.47 11.28
C ALA A 199 8.84 11.54 11.41
N ARG A 200 7.68 11.30 10.80
CA ARG A 200 6.48 12.14 10.91
C ARG A 200 5.33 11.29 11.41
N ARG A 201 4.56 11.79 12.39
CA ARG A 201 3.31 11.14 12.78
C ARG A 201 2.30 11.27 11.63
N ALA A 202 1.79 10.12 11.17
CA ALA A 202 0.79 10.01 10.13
C ALA A 202 -0.59 9.62 10.67
N ILE A 203 -0.61 8.75 11.69
CA ILE A 203 -1.82 8.32 12.42
C ILE A 203 -1.54 8.30 13.93
N THR A 204 -2.57 8.27 14.75
CA THR A 204 -2.38 8.15 16.21
C THR A 204 -1.84 6.77 16.61
N GLU A 205 -1.23 6.69 17.80
CA GLU A 205 -0.71 5.43 18.33
C GLU A 205 -1.80 4.39 18.65
N PRO A 206 -2.99 4.75 19.17
CA PRO A 206 -4.09 3.79 19.34
C PRO A 206 -4.62 3.20 18.02
N THR A 207 -4.57 3.97 16.94
CA THR A 207 -4.98 3.51 15.61
C THR A 207 -3.95 2.60 14.95
N ALA A 208 -2.67 2.79 15.27
CA ALA A 208 -1.53 2.07 14.68
C ALA A 208 -1.32 0.67 15.29
#